data_AF-A0A9P6BJK4-F1
#
_entry.id   AF-A0A9P6BJK4-F1
#
_cell.length_a   1.000
_cell.length_b   1.000
_cell.length_c   1.000
_cell.angle_alpha   90.00
_cell.angle_beta   90.00
_cell.angle_gamma   90.00
#
_symmetry.space_group_name_H-M   'P 1'
#
loop_
_entity.id
_entity.type
_entity.pdbx_description
1 polymer ?
#
loop_
_entity_poly.entity_id
_entity_poly.type
_entity_poly.pdbx_seq_one_letter_code
_entity_poly.pdbx_strand_id
1 'polypeptide(L)'
;ERLVNGTIGEAKGTAFEFYVRYIIRRGEYTFQIKDLQDNSETTFHIPPNPPVEFFDNTPNMLAGTLYFPRNPNFACIDALLAPGCLFQITVSERLPIKGEPFKKLLGGLIDNHWIESSKDVQLIFIVPQDIYGSFEKQTYLKGKVVDTDVADALKDVKQYVLAVDLKAVSIEVPLE
;
A
#
# COMPACT_ATOMS: atom_id res chain seq x y z
N GLU A 1 -4.60 -0.42 -32.07
CA GLU A 1 -3.58 0.43 -31.42
C GLU A 1 -4.26 1.58 -30.68
N ARG A 2 -4.06 1.68 -29.36
CA ARG A 2 -4.49 2.82 -28.53
C ARG A 2 -3.41 3.05 -27.47
N LEU A 3 -2.28 3.62 -27.90
CA LEU A 3 -1.16 3.99 -27.05
C LEU A 3 -0.63 5.35 -27.49
N VAL A 4 -1.36 6.43 -27.26
CA VAL A 4 -0.76 7.78 -27.16
C VAL A 4 -1.71 8.63 -26.31
N ASN A 5 -1.24 9.06 -25.13
CA ASN A 5 -1.68 10.23 -24.33
C ASN A 5 -1.39 10.08 -22.82
N GLY A 6 -0.60 9.09 -22.39
CA GLY A 6 -0.03 9.12 -21.05
C GLY A 6 1.20 10.03 -21.00
N THR A 7 1.21 11.02 -20.12
CA THR A 7 2.42 11.77 -19.79
C THR A 7 3.51 10.82 -19.26
N ILE A 8 4.79 11.17 -19.44
CA ILE A 8 5.93 10.33 -18.99
C ILE A 8 5.82 9.95 -17.49
N GLY A 9 5.21 10.82 -16.67
CA GLY A 9 4.91 10.54 -15.27
C GLY A 9 3.86 9.45 -15.05
N GLU A 10 2.78 9.44 -15.83
CA GLU A 10 1.72 8.42 -15.76
C GLU A 10 2.26 7.05 -16.21
N ALA A 11 3.05 7.00 -17.28
CA ALA A 11 3.68 5.77 -17.74
C ALA A 11 4.66 5.19 -16.70
N LYS A 12 5.44 6.04 -16.03
CA LYS A 12 6.32 5.64 -14.92
C LYS A 12 5.53 5.11 -13.73
N GLY A 13 4.43 5.78 -13.36
CA GLY A 13 3.53 5.34 -12.29
C GLY A 13 2.97 3.95 -12.57
N THR A 14 2.42 3.72 -13.77
CA THR A 14 1.87 2.42 -14.16
C THR A 14 2.92 1.32 -14.19
N ALA A 15 4.11 1.58 -14.74
CA ALA A 15 5.19 0.59 -14.78
C ALA A 15 5.68 0.23 -13.37
N PHE A 16 5.82 1.22 -12.49
CA PHE A 16 6.20 1.00 -11.10
C PHE A 16 5.14 0.20 -10.35
N GLU A 17 3.86 0.54 -10.50
CA GLU A 17 2.76 -0.19 -9.89
C GLU A 17 2.72 -1.66 -10.34
N PHE A 18 2.87 -1.91 -11.65
CA PHE A 18 2.92 -3.26 -12.19
C PHE A 18 4.07 -4.07 -11.59
N TYR A 19 5.25 -3.47 -11.50
CA TYR A 19 6.44 -4.12 -10.95
C TYR A 19 6.32 -4.43 -9.45
N VAL A 20 5.82 -3.48 -8.67
CA VAL A 20 5.56 -3.70 -7.25
C VAL A 20 4.54 -4.83 -7.07
N ARG A 21 3.44 -4.81 -7.83
CA ARG A 21 2.44 -5.90 -7.80
C ARG A 21 3.04 -7.25 -8.14
N TYR A 22 4.00 -7.32 -9.07
CA TYR A 22 4.73 -8.56 -9.37
C TYR A 22 5.56 -9.03 -8.17
N ILE A 23 6.34 -8.15 -7.55
CA ILE A 23 7.20 -8.48 -6.41
C ILE A 23 6.38 -8.99 -5.21
N ILE A 24 5.32 -8.27 -4.82
CA ILE A 24 4.51 -8.64 -3.64
C ILE A 24 3.74 -9.95 -3.86
N ARG A 25 3.45 -10.32 -5.12
CA ARG A 25 2.80 -11.59 -5.47
C ARG A 25 3.78 -12.77 -5.51
N ARG A 26 5.02 -12.53 -5.94
CA ARG A 26 6.08 -13.53 -5.84
C ARG A 26 6.42 -13.79 -4.37
N GLY A 27 6.44 -12.73 -3.57
CA GLY A 27 6.79 -12.81 -2.15
C GLY A 27 8.24 -13.24 -1.95
N GLU A 28 8.57 -13.71 -0.74
CA GLU A 28 9.93 -14.12 -0.36
C GLU A 28 10.95 -12.96 -0.38
N TYR A 29 10.46 -11.75 -0.09
CA TYR A 29 11.28 -10.56 0.01
C TYR A 29 11.23 -9.99 1.42
N THR A 30 12.40 -9.59 1.89
CA THR A 30 12.54 -8.79 3.10
C THR A 30 12.98 -7.40 2.71
N PHE A 31 12.22 -6.41 3.13
CA PHE A 31 12.47 -5.00 2.84
C PHE A 31 12.84 -4.28 4.13
N GLN A 32 13.72 -3.29 4.01
CA GLN A 32 13.81 -2.26 5.03
C GLN A 32 12.62 -1.31 4.87
N ILE A 33 11.99 -0.99 5.99
CA ILE A 33 10.88 -0.03 6.06
C ILE A 33 11.20 1.03 7.11
N LYS A 34 10.81 2.27 6.83
CA LYS A 34 10.97 3.41 7.73
C LYS A 34 9.60 3.76 8.33
N ASP A 35 9.52 3.82 9.65
CA ASP A 35 8.35 4.32 10.38
C ASP A 35 8.24 5.83 10.18
N LEU A 36 7.13 6.30 9.61
CA LEU A 36 6.95 7.72 9.29
C LEU A 36 6.55 8.56 10.52
N GLN A 37 6.42 7.95 11.71
CA GLN A 37 6.10 8.67 12.94
C GLN A 37 7.38 9.16 13.63
N ASP A 38 8.42 8.34 13.65
CA ASP A 38 9.67 8.63 14.37
C ASP A 38 10.94 8.45 13.53
N ASN A 39 10.81 8.06 12.26
CA ASN A 39 11.90 7.73 11.31
C ASN A 39 12.77 6.55 11.73
N SER A 40 12.30 5.69 12.64
CA SER A 40 12.98 4.43 12.94
C SER A 40 12.89 3.46 11.75
N GLU A 41 13.92 2.65 11.57
CA GLU A 41 13.96 1.63 10.51
C GLU A 41 13.78 0.24 11.11
N THR A 42 13.05 -0.61 10.39
CA THR A 42 12.84 -2.02 10.72
C THR A 42 12.74 -2.85 9.43
N THR A 43 12.44 -4.13 9.57
CA THR A 43 12.27 -5.04 8.43
C THR A 43 10.83 -5.47 8.27
N PHE A 44 10.36 -5.51 7.02
CA PHE A 44 9.09 -6.07 6.63
C PHE A 44 9.30 -7.30 5.75
N HIS A 45 8.65 -8.40 6.09
CA HIS A 45 8.77 -9.65 5.35
C HIS A 45 7.46 -9.96 4.62
N ILE A 46 7.55 -10.18 3.31
CA ILE A 46 6.44 -10.72 2.52
C ILE A 46 6.63 -12.23 2.43
N PRO A 47 5.64 -13.05 2.86
CA PRO A 47 5.74 -14.50 2.80
C PRO A 47 5.93 -14.98 1.35
N PRO A 48 6.55 -16.14 1.11
CA PRO A 48 6.70 -16.68 -0.24
C PRO A 48 5.35 -17.04 -0.85
N ASN A 49 5.15 -16.69 -2.13
CA ASN A 49 3.97 -17.01 -2.93
C ASN A 49 2.64 -16.90 -2.15
N PRO A 50 2.30 -15.70 -1.61
CA PRO A 50 1.05 -15.53 -0.89
C PRO A 50 -0.12 -15.88 -1.81
N PRO A 51 -1.15 -16.58 -1.33
CA PRO A 51 -2.38 -16.74 -2.08
C PRO A 51 -2.91 -15.37 -2.50
N VAL A 52 -3.45 -15.27 -3.70
CA VAL A 52 -3.96 -14.00 -4.24
C VAL A 52 -5.47 -14.07 -4.37
N GLU A 53 -6.15 -13.13 -3.74
CA GLU A 53 -7.59 -13.00 -3.78
C GLU A 53 -8.01 -11.58 -4.18
N PHE A 54 -9.25 -11.44 -4.62
CA PHE A 54 -9.82 -10.15 -5.00
C PHE A 54 -11.12 -9.90 -4.26
N PHE A 55 -11.39 -8.65 -3.91
CA PHE A 55 -12.57 -8.33 -3.11
C PHE A 55 -13.32 -7.08 -3.58
N ASP A 56 -14.65 -7.19 -3.60
CA ASP A 56 -15.57 -6.09 -3.89
C ASP A 56 -16.10 -5.41 -2.61
N ASN A 57 -16.07 -6.16 -1.50
CA ASN A 57 -16.41 -5.81 -0.11
C ASN A 57 -15.42 -6.52 0.82
N THR A 58 -15.32 -6.15 2.09
CA THR A 58 -14.45 -6.86 3.06
C THR A 58 -14.79 -8.36 3.08
N PRO A 59 -13.96 -9.24 2.49
CA PRO A 59 -14.23 -10.66 2.40
C PRO A 59 -13.90 -11.32 3.74
N ASN A 60 -14.25 -12.60 3.87
CA ASN A 60 -13.62 -13.45 4.87
C ASN A 60 -12.16 -13.65 4.43
N MET A 61 -11.25 -12.81 4.92
CA MET A 61 -9.83 -12.88 4.57
C MET A 61 -9.16 -14.14 5.18
N LEU A 62 -7.96 -14.46 4.75
CA LEU A 62 -7.17 -15.56 5.32
C LEU A 62 -5.80 -14.97 5.63
N ALA A 63 -5.31 -15.21 6.85
CA ALA A 63 -4.01 -14.68 7.26
C ALA A 63 -2.92 -15.12 6.27
N GLY A 64 -2.07 -14.18 5.86
CA GLY A 64 -1.03 -14.42 4.85
C GLY A 64 -1.49 -14.37 3.39
N THR A 65 -2.79 -14.19 3.12
CA THR A 65 -3.30 -13.97 1.76
C THR A 65 -3.19 -12.51 1.35
N LEU A 66 -2.83 -12.28 0.10
CA LEU A 66 -2.75 -10.97 -0.54
C LEU A 66 -4.05 -10.66 -1.29
N TYR A 67 -4.72 -9.59 -0.86
CA TYR A 67 -6.01 -9.15 -1.37
C TYR A 67 -5.87 -7.90 -2.24
N PHE A 68 -6.52 -7.90 -3.40
CA PHE A 68 -6.62 -6.72 -4.27
C PHE A 68 -8.08 -6.22 -4.34
N PRO A 69 -8.34 -4.92 -4.06
CA PRO A 69 -9.69 -4.38 -4.20
C PRO A 69 -10.10 -4.32 -5.67
N ARG A 70 -11.33 -4.71 -5.97
CA ARG A 70 -12.00 -4.52 -7.28
C ARG A 70 -12.85 -3.26 -7.30
N ASN A 71 -13.40 -2.90 -6.15
CA ASN A 71 -14.31 -1.77 -6.01
C ASN A 71 -13.52 -0.46 -5.84
N PRO A 72 -13.75 0.56 -6.69
CA PRO A 72 -13.06 1.84 -6.60
C PRO A 72 -13.35 2.61 -5.31
N ASN A 73 -14.39 2.25 -4.55
CA ASN A 73 -14.63 2.81 -3.22
C ASN A 73 -13.57 2.37 -2.18
N PHE A 74 -12.88 1.25 -2.43
CA PHE A 74 -11.70 0.81 -1.67
C PHE A 74 -10.38 1.20 -2.36
N ALA A 75 -10.40 2.04 -3.40
CA ALA A 75 -9.21 2.62 -4.03
C ALA A 75 -8.55 3.71 -3.15
N CYS A 76 -8.62 3.54 -1.84
CA CYS A 76 -7.73 4.17 -0.87
C CYS A 76 -6.52 3.26 -0.57
N ILE A 77 -6.50 2.02 -1.05
CA ILE A 77 -5.36 1.09 -1.00
C ILE A 77 -5.23 0.37 -2.34
N ASP A 78 -4.02 -0.09 -2.66
CA ASP A 78 -3.74 -0.88 -3.87
C ASP A 78 -3.74 -2.39 -3.58
N ALA A 79 -3.40 -2.78 -2.36
CA ALA A 79 -3.41 -4.17 -1.90
C ALA A 79 -3.48 -4.26 -0.35
N LEU A 80 -3.83 -5.43 0.16
CA LEU A 80 -3.81 -5.77 1.58
C LEU A 80 -3.17 -7.14 1.77
N LEU A 81 -2.14 -7.24 2.61
CA LEU A 81 -1.63 -8.52 3.11
C LEU A 81 -2.25 -8.76 4.50
N ALA A 82 -3.09 -9.78 4.60
CA ALA A 82 -3.91 -9.99 5.78
C ALA A 82 -3.08 -10.47 6.99
N PRO A 83 -3.42 -10.01 8.21
CA PRO A 83 -4.64 -9.29 8.55
C PRO A 83 -4.56 -7.75 8.55
N GLY A 84 -3.37 -7.14 8.68
CA GLY A 84 -3.25 -5.71 9.04
C GLY A 84 -2.35 -4.86 8.14
N CYS A 85 -1.74 -5.43 7.10
CA CYS A 85 -0.79 -4.70 6.26
C CYS A 85 -1.49 -4.17 5.00
N LEU A 86 -1.63 -2.85 4.90
CA LEU A 86 -2.27 -2.15 3.79
C LEU A 86 -1.21 -1.49 2.92
N PHE A 87 -1.28 -1.65 1.60
CA PHE A 87 -0.32 -1.08 0.68
C PHE A 87 -0.90 0.06 -0.14
N GLN A 88 -0.14 1.14 -0.28
CA GLN A 88 -0.35 2.19 -1.28
C GLN A 88 0.91 2.36 -2.11
N ILE A 89 0.79 2.23 -3.42
CA ILE A 89 1.90 2.32 -4.35
C ILE A 89 1.90 3.71 -4.95
N THR A 90 3.03 4.41 -4.88
CA THR A 90 3.11 5.79 -5.38
C THR A 90 4.51 6.16 -5.86
N VAL A 91 4.54 6.98 -6.91
CA VAL A 91 5.75 7.65 -7.41
C VAL A 91 5.80 9.13 -7.00
N SER A 92 4.80 9.59 -6.23
CA SER A 92 4.71 10.94 -5.67
C SER A 92 5.14 10.93 -4.21
N GLU A 93 5.94 11.92 -3.81
CA GLU A 93 6.31 12.18 -2.40
C GLU A 93 5.11 12.54 -1.51
N ARG A 94 4.03 13.01 -2.14
CA ARG A 94 2.79 13.38 -1.46
C ARG A 94 1.63 12.59 -2.08
N LEU A 95 1.11 11.66 -1.31
CA LEU A 95 -0.10 10.90 -1.60
C LEU A 95 -1.03 10.97 -0.37
N PRO A 96 -1.83 12.03 -0.25
CA PRO A 96 -2.77 12.14 0.85
C PRO A 96 -3.78 10.99 0.83
N ILE A 97 -4.13 10.51 2.02
CA ILE A 97 -5.03 9.38 2.22
C ILE A 97 -6.47 9.88 2.15
N LYS A 98 -7.33 9.20 1.37
CA LYS A 98 -8.76 9.51 1.33
C LYS A 98 -9.40 9.09 2.66
N GLY A 99 -9.68 10.05 3.54
CA GLY A 99 -10.03 9.83 4.93
C GLY A 99 -11.28 8.96 5.12
N GLU A 100 -12.42 9.41 4.62
CA GLU A 100 -13.71 8.71 4.76
C GLU A 100 -13.68 7.27 4.15
N PRO A 101 -13.18 7.05 2.91
CA PRO A 101 -13.02 5.70 2.38
C PRO A 101 -12.12 4.80 3.24
N PHE A 102 -11.01 5.32 3.74
CA PHE A 102 -10.07 4.56 4.57
C PHE A 102 -10.66 4.23 5.95
N LYS A 103 -11.36 5.18 6.58
CA LYS A 103 -12.12 4.93 7.82
C LYS A 103 -13.17 3.84 7.62
N LYS A 104 -13.91 3.86 6.51
CA LYS A 104 -14.91 2.83 6.18
C LYS A 104 -14.27 1.45 5.97
N LEU A 105 -13.12 1.38 5.30
CA LEU A 105 -12.37 0.14 5.15
C LEU A 105 -12.00 -0.44 6.51
N LEU A 106 -11.37 0.36 7.39
CA LEU A 106 -10.95 -0.10 8.71
C LEU A 106 -12.14 -0.52 9.60
N GLY A 107 -13.24 0.23 9.56
CA GLY A 107 -14.48 -0.16 10.23
C GLY A 107 -14.96 -1.53 9.77
N GLY A 108 -14.97 -1.79 8.46
CA GLY A 108 -15.30 -3.12 7.93
C GLY A 108 -14.35 -4.23 8.37
N LEU A 109 -13.04 -3.95 8.48
CA LEU A 109 -12.08 -4.94 9.00
C LEU A 109 -12.32 -5.25 10.48
N ILE A 110 -12.62 -4.22 11.30
CA ILE A 110 -12.93 -4.38 12.72
C ILE A 110 -14.26 -5.12 12.93
N ASP A 111 -15.32 -4.69 12.23
CA ASP A 111 -16.67 -5.26 12.34
C ASP A 111 -16.72 -6.75 11.94
N ASN A 112 -15.80 -7.18 11.07
CA ASN A 112 -15.64 -8.58 10.68
C ASN A 112 -14.54 -9.31 11.48
N HIS A 113 -14.03 -8.72 12.57
CA HIS A 113 -13.03 -9.29 13.48
C HIS A 113 -11.70 -9.70 12.84
N TRP A 114 -11.25 -8.96 11.81
CA TRP A 114 -9.93 -9.16 11.17
C TRP A 114 -8.79 -8.55 11.98
N ILE A 115 -9.09 -7.38 12.53
CA ILE A 115 -8.22 -6.59 13.38
C ILE A 115 -9.05 -6.18 14.60
N GLU A 116 -8.43 -6.07 15.76
CA GLU A 116 -9.14 -5.67 16.98
C GLU A 116 -9.34 -4.15 16.99
N SER A 117 -8.36 -3.41 16.47
CA SER A 117 -8.42 -1.95 16.40
C SER A 117 -7.53 -1.39 15.30
N SER A 118 -7.63 -0.07 15.09
CA SER A 118 -6.76 0.68 14.18
C SER A 118 -5.27 0.61 14.54
N LYS A 119 -4.91 0.22 15.78
CA LYS A 119 -3.51 0.02 16.23
C LYS A 119 -2.84 -1.17 15.58
N ASP A 120 -3.62 -2.13 15.10
CA ASP A 120 -3.12 -3.35 14.46
C ASP A 120 -2.81 -3.12 12.96
N VAL A 121 -3.07 -1.92 12.46
CA VAL A 121 -2.94 -1.56 11.05
C VAL A 121 -1.60 -0.92 10.77
N GLN A 122 -0.94 -1.43 9.74
CA GLN A 122 0.24 -0.84 9.12
C GLN A 122 -0.13 -0.38 7.70
N LEU A 123 -0.14 0.93 7.46
CA LEU A 123 -0.26 1.49 6.12
C LEU A 123 1.14 1.72 5.54
N ILE A 124 1.52 0.88 4.58
CA ILE A 124 2.86 0.86 3.99
C ILE A 124 2.79 1.51 2.60
N PHE A 125 3.47 2.64 2.46
CA PHE A 125 3.69 3.30 1.17
C PHE A 125 4.88 2.64 0.47
N ILE A 126 4.63 2.07 -0.70
CA ILE A 126 5.68 1.50 -1.55
C ILE A 126 6.07 2.53 -2.58
N VAL A 127 7.34 2.94 -2.55
CA VAL A 127 7.86 4.06 -3.34
C VAL A 127 9.13 3.71 -4.09
N PRO A 128 9.43 4.41 -5.20
CA PRO A 128 10.74 4.35 -5.81
C PRO A 128 11.87 4.73 -4.84
N GLN A 129 13.02 4.09 -4.98
CA GLN A 129 14.21 4.31 -4.13
C GLN A 129 14.64 5.79 -4.06
N ASP A 130 14.47 6.55 -5.14
CA ASP A 130 14.89 7.94 -5.25
C ASP A 130 14.07 8.91 -4.39
N ILE A 131 12.85 8.54 -3.97
CA ILE A 131 12.00 9.38 -3.10
C ILE A 131 11.90 8.87 -1.66
N TYR A 132 12.50 7.72 -1.34
CA TYR A 132 12.44 7.11 -0.01
C TYR A 132 12.95 8.03 1.12
N GLY A 133 14.06 8.72 0.86
CA GLY A 133 14.71 9.60 1.84
C GLY A 133 13.86 10.81 2.23
N SER A 134 13.18 11.41 1.25
CA SER A 134 12.31 12.59 1.41
C SER A 134 10.86 12.25 1.72
N PHE A 135 10.46 10.98 1.68
CA PHE A 135 9.08 10.59 1.93
C PHE A 135 8.70 10.78 3.40
N GLU A 136 7.64 11.55 3.63
CA GLU A 136 7.12 11.94 4.94
C GLU A 136 5.75 11.30 5.23
N LYS A 137 5.28 11.42 6.48
CA LYS A 137 3.94 10.99 6.89
C LYS A 137 2.86 11.69 6.06
N GLN A 138 1.92 10.92 5.56
CA GLN A 138 0.83 11.40 4.73
C GLN A 138 -0.38 11.81 5.57
N THR A 139 -1.11 12.84 5.13
CA THR A 139 -2.30 13.36 5.82
C THR A 139 -3.58 12.72 5.30
N TYR A 140 -4.63 12.74 6.12
CA TYR A 140 -5.98 12.33 5.72
C TYR A 140 -6.75 13.53 5.13
N LEU A 141 -7.43 13.34 4.00
CA LEU A 141 -8.22 14.38 3.34
C LEU A 141 -9.70 14.07 3.28
N LYS A 142 -10.50 15.15 3.34
CA LYS A 142 -11.90 15.24 2.96
C LYS A 142 -12.01 16.11 1.71
N GLY A 143 -11.95 15.48 0.54
CA GLY A 143 -11.83 16.20 -0.72
C GLY A 143 -10.45 16.87 -0.82
N LYS A 144 -10.39 18.21 -0.69
CA LYS A 144 -9.15 18.99 -0.81
C LYS A 144 -8.61 19.55 0.52
N VAL A 145 -9.34 19.34 1.62
CA VAL A 145 -8.95 19.84 2.95
C VAL A 145 -8.53 18.68 3.85
N VAL A 146 -7.65 18.98 4.81
CA VAL A 146 -7.26 18.01 5.85
C VAL A 146 -8.50 17.64 6.66
N ASP A 147 -8.71 16.35 6.84
CA ASP A 147 -9.80 15.81 7.66
C ASP A 147 -9.28 15.56 9.07
N THR A 148 -9.43 16.56 9.94
CA THR A 148 -8.95 16.49 11.32
C THR A 148 -9.71 15.45 12.15
N ASP A 149 -11.00 15.25 11.86
CA ASP A 149 -11.85 14.31 12.60
C ASP A 149 -11.45 12.87 12.27
N VAL A 150 -11.20 12.58 10.99
CA VAL A 150 -10.66 11.28 10.58
C VAL A 150 -9.23 11.10 11.08
N ALA A 151 -8.40 12.15 11.05
CA ALA A 151 -7.04 12.07 11.55
C ALA A 151 -6.98 11.71 13.05
N ASP A 152 -7.89 12.25 13.87
CA ASP A 152 -7.96 11.85 15.29
C ASP A 152 -8.50 10.42 15.46
N ALA A 153 -9.53 10.04 14.69
CA ALA A 153 -10.08 8.68 14.73
C ALA A 153 -9.06 7.61 14.30
N LEU A 154 -8.14 7.96 13.40
CA LEU A 154 -7.16 7.06 12.80
C LEU A 154 -5.71 7.38 13.24
N LYS A 155 -5.54 8.12 14.33
CA LYS A 155 -4.21 8.52 14.84
C LYS A 155 -3.29 7.35 15.20
N ASP A 156 -3.90 6.22 15.51
CA ASP A 156 -3.25 4.99 15.92
C ASP A 156 -2.78 4.12 14.73
N VAL A 157 -3.22 4.42 13.50
CA VAL A 157 -2.72 3.75 12.29
C VAL A 157 -1.27 4.14 12.06
N LYS A 158 -0.39 3.15 12.04
CA LYS A 158 1.01 3.39 11.73
C LYS A 158 1.22 3.52 10.23
N GLN A 159 2.01 4.52 9.84
CA GLN A 159 2.41 4.70 8.45
C GLN A 159 3.88 4.37 8.28
N TYR A 160 4.20 3.58 7.27
CA TYR A 160 5.55 3.18 6.92
C TYR A 160 5.85 3.54 5.47
N VAL A 161 7.12 3.67 5.13
CA VAL A 161 7.57 3.73 3.74
C VAL A 161 8.56 2.61 3.45
N LEU A 162 8.42 2.00 2.28
CA LEU A 162 9.23 0.91 1.75
C LEU A 162 9.75 1.33 0.37
N ALA A 163 11.06 1.19 0.15
CA ALA A 163 11.67 1.47 -1.15
C ALA A 163 11.71 0.23 -2.04
N VAL A 164 11.40 0.41 -3.32
CA VAL A 164 11.65 -0.57 -4.38
C VAL A 164 12.53 0.07 -5.44
N ASP A 165 13.68 -0.55 -5.69
CA ASP A 165 14.57 -0.14 -6.77
C ASP A 165 14.22 -0.87 -8.07
N LEU A 166 13.72 -0.10 -9.05
CA LEU A 166 13.45 -0.60 -10.40
C LEU A 166 14.73 -1.07 -11.13
N LYS A 167 15.90 -0.57 -10.74
CA LYS A 167 17.19 -0.87 -11.39
C LYS A 167 17.87 -2.12 -10.84
N ALA A 168 17.56 -2.50 -9.60
CA ALA A 168 18.14 -3.69 -8.96
C ALA A 168 17.70 -4.99 -9.65
N VAL A 169 16.63 -4.96 -10.44
CA VAL A 169 16.20 -6.08 -11.28
C VAL A 169 16.66 -5.87 -12.71
N SER A 170 17.96 -6.05 -12.90
CA SER A 170 18.46 -6.56 -14.18
C SER A 170 17.98 -8.00 -14.31
N ILE A 171 16.71 -8.15 -14.72
CA ILE A 171 16.05 -9.30 -15.34
C ILE A 171 16.91 -10.59 -15.36
N GLU A 172 16.89 -11.34 -14.26
CA GLU A 172 16.93 -12.80 -14.35
C GLU A 172 15.50 -13.23 -14.71
N VAL A 173 15.16 -13.11 -15.99
CA VAL A 173 14.05 -13.88 -16.56
C VAL A 173 14.68 -15.15 -17.06
N PRO A 174 14.43 -16.31 -16.42
CA PRO A 174 14.72 -17.59 -17.04
C PRO A 174 13.92 -17.64 -18.33
N LEU A 175 14.61 -17.80 -19.45
CA LEU A 175 13.97 -18.26 -20.67
C LEU A 175 13.62 -19.73 -20.44
N GLU A 176 12.34 -20.01 -20.16
CA GLU A 176 11.73 -21.32 -20.41
C GLU A 176 10.60 -21.17 -21.42
#